data_AF-A0A2Z6AW24-F1
#
_entry.id   AF-A0A2Z6AW24-F1
#
_cell.length_a   1.000
_cell.length_b   1.000
_cell.length_c   1.000
_cell.angle_alpha   90.00
_cell.angle_beta   90.00
_cell.angle_gamma   90.00
#
_symmetry.space_group_name_H-M   'P 1'
#
loop_
_entity.id
_entity.type
_entity.pdbx_description
1 polymer ?
#
loop_
_entity_poly.entity_id
_entity_poly.type
_entity_poly.pdbx_seq_one_letter_code
_entity_poly.pdbx_strand_id
1 'polypeptide(L)' 'MSDEWFSVGTFPEYNDDAWAEQKRWADVAEDVALYPEMNVRVVKTDDKGGVRVEVSEELYSFFKGRPM' A
#
# COMPACT_ATOMS: atom_id res chain seq x y z
N MET A 1 5.19 16.31 -5.29
CA MET A 1 4.75 14.91 -5.15
C MET A 1 3.39 15.00 -4.53
N SER A 2 2.34 14.43 -5.13
CA SER A 2 1.03 14.43 -4.47
C SER A 2 1.15 13.61 -3.19
N ASP A 3 0.67 14.13 -2.08
CA ASP A 3 0.63 13.44 -0.78
C ASP A 3 -0.54 12.43 -0.70
N GLU A 4 -1.04 11.97 -1.86
CA GLU A 4 -2.21 11.10 -1.93
C GLU A 4 -1.80 9.63 -1.80
N TRP A 5 -2.44 8.95 -0.86
CA TRP A 5 -2.23 7.54 -0.55
C TRP A 5 -3.54 6.78 -0.70
N PHE A 6 -3.49 5.65 -1.37
CA PHE A 6 -4.66 4.83 -1.70
C PHE A 6 -4.70 3.60 -0.81
N SER A 7 -5.82 3.40 -0.12
CA SER A 7 -6.08 2.17 0.63
C SER A 7 -6.26 1.00 -0.32
N VAL A 8 -5.46 -0.05 -0.13
CA VAL A 8 -5.53 -1.29 -0.91
C VAL A 8 -6.01 -2.48 -0.08
N GLY A 9 -5.93 -2.38 1.25
CA GLY A 9 -6.51 -3.34 2.18
C GLY A 9 -6.69 -2.77 3.57
N THR A 10 -7.74 -3.21 4.28
CA THR A 10 -8.01 -2.86 5.68
C THR A 10 -8.20 -4.14 6.48
N PHE A 11 -7.52 -4.22 7.62
CA PHE A 11 -7.43 -5.42 8.44
C PHE A 11 -7.74 -5.07 9.90
N PRO A 12 -8.35 -5.99 10.66
CA PRO A 12 -8.70 -5.75 12.06
C PRO A 12 -7.47 -5.64 12.98
N GLU A 13 -6.33 -6.18 12.54
CA GLU A 13 -5.03 -6.09 13.21
C GLU A 13 -3.90 -6.33 12.19
N TYR A 14 -2.65 -6.07 12.58
CA TYR A 14 -1.48 -6.43 11.75
C TYR A 14 -1.15 -7.92 11.89
N ASN A 15 -1.91 -8.74 11.17
CA ASN A 15 -1.77 -10.20 11.10
C ASN A 15 -1.08 -10.66 9.80
N ASP A 16 -1.02 -11.98 9.59
CA ASP A 16 -0.41 -12.58 8.39
C ASP A 16 -1.05 -12.10 7.08
N ASP A 17 -2.37 -11.83 7.08
CA ASP A 17 -3.07 -11.29 5.90
C ASP A 17 -2.64 -9.86 5.59
N ALA A 18 -2.54 -9.01 6.61
CA ALA A 18 -2.07 -7.63 6.47
C ALA A 18 -0.60 -7.58 6.00
N TRP A 19 0.23 -8.48 6.54
CA TRP A 19 1.62 -8.63 6.11
C TRP A 19 1.72 -9.12 4.67
N ALA A 20 0.93 -10.12 4.28
CA ALA A 20 0.92 -10.64 2.92
C ALA A 20 0.50 -9.58 1.91
N GLU A 21 -0.51 -8.76 2.23
CA GLU A 21 -0.94 -7.66 1.37
C GLU A 21 0.13 -6.56 1.27
N GLN A 22 0.76 -6.17 2.38
CA GLN A 22 1.88 -5.23 2.36
C GLN A 22 3.02 -5.75 1.48
N LYS A 23 3.42 -7.02 1.67
CA LYS A 23 4.48 -7.65 0.89
C LYS A 23 4.13 -7.71 -0.59
N ARG A 24 2.90 -8.10 -0.93
CA ARG A 24 2.41 -8.13 -2.32
C ARG A 24 2.62 -6.77 -3.00
N TRP A 25 2.30 -5.67 -2.34
CA TRP A 25 2.50 -4.34 -2.90
C TRP A 25 3.95 -3.89 -2.91
N ALA A 26 4.76 -4.32 -1.94
CA ALA A 26 6.20 -4.08 -1.96
C ALA A 26 6.86 -4.75 -3.17
N ASP A 27 6.53 -6.02 -3.42
CA ASP A 27 7.02 -6.77 -4.59
C ASP A 27 6.60 -6.08 -5.90
N VAL A 28 5.35 -5.59 -6.00
CA VAL A 28 4.88 -4.83 -7.16
C VAL A 28 5.64 -3.51 -7.33
N ALA A 29 5.98 -2.82 -6.23
CA ALA A 29 6.78 -1.60 -6.30
C ALA A 29 8.17 -1.87 -6.87
N GLU A 30 8.83 -2.95 -6.45
CA GLU A 30 10.12 -3.38 -6.99
C GLU A 30 10.03 -3.72 -8.48
N ASP A 31 8.98 -4.44 -8.90
CA ASP A 31 8.75 -4.82 -10.30
C ASP A 31 8.63 -3.62 -11.24
N VAL A 32 8.12 -2.49 -10.75
CA VAL A 32 8.01 -1.22 -11.51
C VAL A 32 9.16 -0.25 -11.23
N ALA A 33 10.25 -0.72 -10.61
CA ALA A 33 11.45 0.04 -10.27
C ALA A 33 11.21 1.24 -9.32
N LEU A 34 10.29 1.09 -8.38
CA LEU A 34 10.05 2.02 -7.29
C LEU A 34 10.60 1.46 -5.96
N TYR A 35 10.95 2.35 -5.05
CA TYR A 35 11.37 1.98 -3.69
C TYR A 35 10.16 1.61 -2.83
N PRO A 36 10.02 0.36 -2.35
CA PRO A 36 8.85 -0.07 -1.57
C PRO A 36 8.59 0.76 -0.33
N GLU A 37 9.62 1.13 0.41
CA GLU A 37 9.56 1.91 1.65
C GLU A 37 9.01 3.34 1.46
N MET A 38 9.06 3.85 0.22
CA MET A 38 8.52 5.15 -0.15
C MET A 38 7.11 5.05 -0.74
N ASN A 39 6.67 3.86 -1.14
CA ASN A 39 5.47 3.65 -1.95
C ASN A 39 4.43 2.73 -1.30
N VAL A 40 4.78 2.03 -0.22
CA VAL A 40 3.90 1.13 0.51
C VAL A 40 4.05 1.41 2.00
N ARG A 41 2.93 1.61 2.69
CA ARG A 41 2.93 1.82 4.14
C ARG A 41 1.76 1.13 4.81
N VAL A 42 1.93 0.88 6.11
CA VAL A 42 0.89 0.38 6.99
C VAL A 42 0.53 1.49 7.96
N VAL A 43 -0.74 1.87 8.00
CA VAL A 43 -1.27 2.95 8.85
C VAL A 43 -2.23 2.34 9.86
N LYS A 44 -2.10 2.72 11.14
CA LYS A 44 -3.08 2.32 12.16
C LYS A 44 -4.40 3.05 11.93
N THR A 45 -5.51 2.33 11.96
CA THR A 45 -6.86 2.89 11.76
C THR A 45 -7.58 3.17 13.07
N ASP A 46 -7.22 2.48 14.14
CA ASP A 46 -7.81 2.65 15.46
C ASP A 46 -6.85 2.23 16.59
N ASP A 47 -7.24 2.55 17.83
CA ASP A 47 -6.50 2.17 19.03
C ASP A 47 -6.65 0.69 19.40
N LYS A 48 -7.51 -0.06 18.70
CA LYS A 48 -7.75 -1.49 18.93
C LYS A 48 -6.83 -2.39 18.11
N GLY A 49 -5.95 -1.80 17.30
CA GLY A 49 -4.94 -2.51 16.53
C GLY A 49 -5.24 -2.57 15.04
N GLY A 50 -6.38 -2.05 14.57
CA GLY A 50 -6.75 -2.02 13.17
C GLY A 50 -5.68 -1.35 12.31
N VAL A 51 -5.46 -1.90 11.11
CA VAL A 51 -4.46 -1.38 10.17
C VAL A 51 -5.01 -1.29 8.76
N ARG A 52 -4.43 -0.37 7.99
CA ARG A 52 -4.69 -0.17 6.57
C ARG A 52 -3.37 -0.20 5.83
N VAL A 53 -3.31 -1.01 4.78
CA VAL A 53 -2.21 -0.99 3.82
C VAL A 53 -2.55 0.07 2.79
N GLU A 54 -1.62 0.99 2.59
CA GLU A 54 -1.74 2.09 1.64
C GLU A 54 -0.58 2.09 0.66
N VAL A 55 -0.87 2.51 -0.57
CA VAL A 55 0.12 2.70 -1.62
C VAL A 55 0.13 4.15 -2.10
N SER A 56 1.28 4.63 -2.57
CA SER A 56 1.40 5.96 -3.16
C SER A 56 0.55 6.10 -4.43
N GLU A 57 0.19 7.34 -4.79
CA GLU A 57 -0.41 7.64 -6.09
C GLU A 57 0.43 7.10 -7.26
N GLU A 58 1.76 7.23 -7.17
CA GLU A 58 2.68 6.79 -8.21
C GLU A 58 2.53 5.29 -8.48
N LEU A 59 2.63 4.46 -7.44
CA LEU A 59 2.45 3.01 -7.55
C LEU A 59 1.03 2.64 -8.00
N TYR A 60 0.02 3.32 -7.45
CA TYR A 60 -1.38 3.08 -7.82
C TYR A 60 -1.66 3.37 -9.30
N SER A 61 -1.00 4.39 -9.86
CA SER A 61 -1.19 4.81 -11.27
C SER A 61 -0.69 3.76 -12.28
N PHE A 62 0.35 3.00 -11.95
CA PHE A 62 0.82 1.88 -12.76
C PHE A 62 -0.23 0.77 -12.83
N PHE A 63 -0.93 0.52 -11.71
CA PHE A 63 -1.89 -0.58 -11.61
C PHE A 63 -3.27 -0.24 -12.20
N LYS A 64 -3.76 0.99 -12.01
CA LYS A 64 -5.09 1.40 -12.50
C LYS A 64 -5.16 1.47 -14.04
N GLY A 65 -4.01 1.42 -14.71
CA GLY A 65 -3.85 1.85 -16.09
C GLY A 65 -4.07 3.36 -16.17
N ARG A 66 -3.09 4.11 -16.70
CA ARG A 66 -3.37 5.51 -17.06
C ARG A 66 -4.57 5.52 -18.02
N PRO A 67 -5.66 6.25 -17.73
CA PRO A 67 -6.47 6.73 -18.83
C PRO A 67 -5.54 7.67 -19.63
N MET A 68 -5.15 7.24 -20.84
CA MET A 68 -4.60 8.15 -21.83
C MET A 68 -5.61 9.23 -22.17
#